data_AF-A0A1X7E773-F1
#
_entry.id   AF-A0A1X7E773-F1
#
_cell.length_a   1.000
_cell.length_b   1.000
_cell.length_c   1.000
_cell.angle_alpha   90.00
_cell.angle_beta   90.00
_cell.angle_gamma   90.00
#
_symmetry.space_group_name_H-M   'P 1'
#
loop_
_entity.id
_entity.type
_entity.pdbx_description
1 polymer ?
#
loop_
_entity_poly.entity_id
_entity_poly.type
_entity_poly.pdbx_seq_one_letter_code
_entity_poly.pdbx_strand_id
1 'polypeptide(L)'
;MATEQEWRADAASEPGPWLELTPADIPVRLFDRAGSGASTRSSDSAGCPSGSAKGPFAAARGTASLTPLAGVRVVSLTRVIAGPTATKFLAALGADVLRIDPPALPELLGQHLDTDSGVRCVSWDLANPARAEDLADALDAADVLLTGYRPGSLTDLGLAAASIRDRFPHLVHVELSAWEPSGPRGGQRGFDSIVQAATGIAHHYGARDEHGRWRPGALPVQALDHTAGYGMAAAACALLATGTAGHARVSLERTARALLDARTLRTAQDAHLSPATLTAPTDHGMLEYVPSPVRVDGARPPAQAPQCEHDGVRGPAAPARTA
;
A
#
# COMPACT_ATOMS: atom_id res chain seq x y z
N MET A 1 10.30 -7.65 25.39
CA MET A 1 11.15 -7.83 24.20
C MET A 1 11.70 -9.24 24.29
N ALA A 2 11.76 -9.96 23.18
CA ALA A 2 12.32 -11.31 23.12
C ALA A 2 13.62 -11.29 22.30
N THR A 3 14.51 -12.24 22.56
CA THR A 3 15.58 -12.60 21.62
C THR A 3 14.99 -13.31 20.39
N GLU A 4 15.75 -13.39 19.30
CA GLU A 4 15.29 -14.12 18.10
C GLU A 4 15.04 -15.61 18.42
N GLN A 5 15.88 -16.22 19.26
CA GLN A 5 15.72 -17.62 19.65
C GLN A 5 14.43 -17.85 20.44
N GLU A 6 14.14 -16.98 21.41
CA GLU A 6 12.89 -17.05 22.19
C GLU A 6 11.67 -16.85 21.31
N TRP A 7 11.70 -15.87 20.39
CA TRP A 7 10.59 -15.66 19.46
C TRP A 7 10.38 -16.85 18.52
N ARG A 8 11.46 -17.42 17.96
CA ARG A 8 11.34 -18.59 17.08
C ARG A 8 10.81 -19.82 17.80
N ALA A 9 11.08 -19.96 19.10
CA ALA A 9 10.51 -21.02 19.93
C ALA A 9 9.03 -20.79 20.25
N ASP A 10 8.61 -19.53 20.45
CA ASP A 10 7.22 -19.14 20.74
C ASP A 10 6.33 -19.08 19.49
N ALA A 11 6.92 -18.88 18.31
CA ALA A 11 6.23 -18.84 17.02
C ALA A 11 5.77 -20.23 16.57
N ALA A 12 4.87 -20.84 17.35
CA ALA A 12 4.37 -22.22 17.23
C ALA A 12 3.65 -22.56 15.90
N SER A 13 3.58 -21.62 14.95
CA SER A 13 3.17 -21.87 13.57
C SER A 13 4.40 -22.16 12.70
N GLU A 14 4.38 -23.28 11.95
CA GLU A 14 5.32 -23.51 10.84
C GLU A 14 5.39 -22.25 9.94
N PRO A 15 6.58 -21.79 9.53
CA PRO A 15 6.69 -20.58 8.74
C PRO A 15 6.03 -20.77 7.38
N GLY A 16 4.87 -20.12 7.20
CA GLY A 16 4.24 -19.94 5.89
C GLY A 16 5.08 -19.04 4.98
N PRO A 17 4.77 -18.99 3.67
CA PRO A 17 5.52 -18.19 2.71
C PRO A 17 5.44 -16.70 3.05
N TRP A 18 6.50 -15.92 2.80
CA TRP A 18 6.50 -14.46 3.06
C TRP A 18 5.29 -13.74 2.44
N LEU A 19 4.90 -14.14 1.23
CA LEU A 19 3.67 -13.74 0.55
C LEU A 19 2.80 -14.97 0.34
N GLU A 20 1.55 -14.92 0.80
CA GLU A 20 0.57 -15.97 0.59
C GLU A 20 -0.44 -15.49 -0.43
N LEU A 21 -0.48 -16.14 -1.60
CA LEU A 21 -1.40 -15.82 -2.69
C LEU A 21 -2.46 -16.92 -2.79
N THR A 22 -3.72 -16.52 -2.87
CA THR A 22 -4.87 -17.39 -3.11
C THR A 22 -5.62 -16.86 -4.33
N PRO A 23 -5.22 -17.26 -5.56
CA PRO A 23 -5.98 -16.92 -6.77
C PRO A 23 -7.40 -17.47 -6.70
N ALA A 24 -8.35 -16.75 -7.29
CA ALA A 24 -9.70 -17.22 -7.53
C ALA A 24 -9.88 -17.55 -9.02
N ASP A 25 -10.79 -18.46 -9.37
CA ASP A 25 -11.15 -18.76 -10.76
C ASP A 25 -12.14 -17.72 -11.32
N ILE A 26 -11.88 -16.44 -11.07
CA ILE A 26 -12.74 -15.31 -11.44
C ILE A 26 -11.88 -14.31 -12.22
N PRO A 27 -12.20 -14.00 -13.49
CA PRO A 27 -11.42 -13.04 -14.26
C PRO A 27 -11.45 -11.63 -13.64
N VAL A 28 -10.31 -10.95 -13.64
CA VAL A 28 -10.26 -9.51 -13.34
C VAL A 28 -10.86 -8.68 -14.48
N ARG A 29 -11.47 -7.54 -14.17
CA ARG A 29 -12.16 -6.66 -15.14
C ARG A 29 -11.21 -5.76 -15.96
N LEU A 30 -9.92 -6.09 -16.01
CA LEU A 30 -8.82 -5.23 -16.48
C LEU A 30 -9.01 -4.60 -17.87
N PHE A 31 -9.77 -5.24 -18.78
CA PHE A 31 -9.71 -4.93 -20.22
C PHE A 31 -11.02 -4.46 -20.87
N ASP A 32 -12.15 -4.45 -20.18
CA ASP A 32 -13.40 -3.95 -20.79
C ASP A 32 -13.47 -2.41 -20.87
N ARG A 33 -12.51 -1.70 -20.27
CA ARG A 33 -12.49 -0.23 -20.17
C ARG A 33 -11.44 0.46 -21.03
N ALA A 34 -10.49 -0.29 -21.59
CA ALA A 34 -9.59 0.20 -22.62
C ALA A 34 -10.34 0.13 -23.96
N GLY A 35 -10.94 1.25 -24.36
CA GLY A 35 -11.78 1.33 -25.55
C GLY A 35 -11.19 0.64 -26.78
N SER A 36 -12.03 -0.18 -27.42
CA SER A 36 -12.05 -0.51 -28.85
C SER A 36 -10.98 0.19 -29.69
N GLY A 37 -9.85 -0.49 -29.91
CA GLY A 37 -8.71 0.02 -30.66
C GLY A 37 -8.17 -0.95 -31.69
N ALA A 38 -9.00 -1.77 -32.33
CA ALA A 38 -8.76 -2.42 -33.63
C ALA A 38 -9.97 -3.27 -34.03
N SER A 39 -11.02 -2.64 -34.54
CA SER A 39 -12.04 -3.36 -35.32
C SER A 39 -12.17 -2.66 -36.66
N THR A 40 -11.72 -3.35 -37.71
CA THR A 40 -12.03 -3.04 -39.09
C THR A 40 -13.54 -2.90 -39.24
N ARG A 41 -13.97 -1.72 -39.65
CA ARG A 41 -15.38 -1.38 -39.89
C ARG A 41 -16.04 -2.43 -40.78
N SER A 42 -17.08 -3.08 -40.28
CA SER A 42 -18.30 -3.26 -41.07
C SER A 42 -19.44 -2.59 -40.31
N SER A 43 -20.07 -1.63 -40.96
CA SER A 43 -21.28 -0.97 -40.50
C SER A 43 -22.39 -1.99 -40.27
N ASP A 44 -22.95 -2.03 -39.08
CA ASP A 44 -24.40 -1.91 -38.89
C ASP A 44 -24.74 -1.64 -37.41
N SER A 45 -25.71 -0.75 -37.24
CA SER A 45 -26.10 -0.08 -36.01
C SER A 45 -27.06 -0.90 -35.14
N ALA A 46 -26.77 -1.00 -33.84
CA ALA A 46 -27.75 -0.88 -32.75
C ALA A 46 -26.98 -0.69 -31.42
N GLY A 47 -27.27 0.39 -30.70
CA GLY A 47 -26.36 0.99 -29.72
C GLY A 47 -26.26 0.29 -28.37
N CYS A 48 -25.03 0.22 -27.86
CA CYS A 48 -24.77 0.10 -26.42
C CYS A 48 -24.63 1.51 -25.82
N PRO A 49 -25.28 1.81 -24.68
CA PRO A 49 -25.16 3.11 -24.05
C PRO A 49 -23.74 3.30 -23.51
N SER A 50 -23.03 4.30 -24.03
CA SER A 50 -21.79 4.81 -23.45
C SER A 50 -22.10 5.45 -22.10
N GLY A 51 -22.14 4.66 -21.04
CA GLY A 51 -22.28 5.16 -19.67
C GLY A 51 -21.08 6.02 -19.31
N SER A 52 -21.30 7.31 -19.05
CA SER A 52 -20.33 8.15 -18.36
C SER A 52 -19.98 7.49 -17.03
N ALA A 53 -18.72 7.14 -16.79
CA ALA A 53 -18.30 6.63 -15.49
C ALA A 53 -18.72 7.64 -14.40
N LYS A 54 -19.71 7.29 -13.59
CA LYS A 54 -20.01 7.97 -12.33
C LYS A 54 -19.13 7.32 -11.25
N GLY A 55 -18.72 8.10 -10.24
CA GLY A 55 -17.88 7.62 -9.14
C GLY A 55 -16.47 8.23 -9.12
N PRO A 56 -15.67 7.93 -8.08
CA PRO A 56 -14.42 8.65 -7.79
C PRO A 56 -13.31 8.42 -8.82
N PHE A 57 -13.49 7.49 -9.76
CA PHE A 57 -12.57 7.21 -10.88
C PHE A 57 -12.97 7.90 -12.20
N ALA A 58 -13.97 8.78 -12.19
CA ALA A 58 -14.47 9.46 -13.39
C ALA A 58 -13.45 10.41 -14.06
N ALA A 59 -12.47 10.90 -13.29
CA ALA A 59 -11.52 11.93 -13.72
C ALA A 59 -10.27 11.40 -14.44
N ALA A 60 -9.98 10.10 -14.39
CA ALA A 60 -8.75 9.53 -14.94
C ALA A 60 -8.86 9.25 -16.45
N ARG A 61 -8.70 10.29 -17.26
CA ARG A 61 -8.34 10.16 -18.68
C ARG A 61 -7.05 10.94 -18.95
N GLY A 62 -5.93 10.37 -18.47
CA GLY A 62 -4.58 10.83 -18.79
C GLY A 62 -4.03 10.16 -20.06
N THR A 63 -3.17 10.86 -20.78
CA THR A 63 -2.53 10.43 -22.03
C THR A 63 -1.76 9.13 -21.87
N ALA A 64 -1.97 8.18 -22.79
CA ALA A 64 -1.35 6.86 -22.83
C ALA A 64 0.20 6.92 -22.94
N SER A 65 0.88 7.07 -21.82
CA SER A 65 2.18 6.43 -21.62
C SER A 65 1.92 4.96 -21.31
N LEU A 66 2.63 4.04 -21.96
CA LEU A 66 2.53 2.58 -21.73
C LEU A 66 3.12 2.20 -20.36
N THR A 67 2.49 2.63 -19.29
CA THR A 67 2.84 2.22 -17.92
C THR A 67 2.17 0.87 -17.62
N PRO A 68 2.83 -0.08 -16.92
CA PRO A 68 2.36 -1.46 -16.81
C PRO A 68 0.98 -1.64 -16.18
N LEU A 69 0.56 -0.70 -15.33
CA LEU A 69 -0.74 -0.70 -14.66
C LEU A 69 -1.68 0.39 -15.19
N ALA A 70 -1.43 0.91 -16.40
CA ALA A 70 -2.36 1.85 -17.02
C ALA A 70 -3.78 1.27 -17.10
N GLY A 71 -4.74 2.01 -16.54
CA GLY A 71 -6.15 1.60 -16.50
C GLY A 71 -6.55 0.77 -15.27
N VAL A 72 -5.59 0.31 -14.46
CA VAL A 72 -5.86 -0.38 -13.20
C VAL A 72 -6.32 0.61 -12.14
N ARG A 73 -7.40 0.29 -11.43
CA ARG A 73 -7.95 1.10 -10.34
C ARG A 73 -7.70 0.43 -9.00
N VAL A 74 -7.13 1.18 -8.07
CA VAL A 74 -6.76 0.69 -6.74
C VAL A 74 -7.52 1.50 -5.69
N VAL A 75 -8.24 0.82 -4.81
CA VAL A 75 -8.77 1.41 -3.57
C VAL A 75 -7.87 0.98 -2.42
N SER A 76 -7.48 1.93 -1.58
CA SER A 76 -6.63 1.68 -0.42
C SER A 76 -7.29 2.16 0.87
N LEU A 77 -7.52 1.21 1.77
CA LEU A 77 -7.91 1.43 3.16
C LEU A 77 -6.70 1.14 4.06
N THR A 78 -5.54 1.68 3.68
CA THR A 78 -4.30 1.50 4.42
C THR A 78 -3.76 2.85 4.87
N ARG A 79 -2.90 2.84 5.88
CA ARG A 79 -2.34 4.04 6.50
C ARG A 79 -0.89 3.82 6.90
N VAL A 80 -0.26 4.88 7.37
CA VAL A 80 1.10 4.86 7.90
C VAL A 80 2.09 4.52 6.78
N ILE A 81 2.93 3.49 6.86
CA ILE A 81 4.07 3.35 5.94
C ILE A 81 3.86 2.22 4.93
N ALA A 82 3.52 1.02 5.39
CA ALA A 82 3.49 -0.16 4.52
C ALA A 82 2.48 -0.03 3.37
N GLY A 83 1.23 0.27 3.70
CA GLY A 83 0.19 0.46 2.69
C GLY A 83 0.45 1.64 1.76
N PRO A 84 0.79 2.83 2.28
CA PRO A 84 1.20 3.97 1.45
C PRO A 84 2.43 3.71 0.58
N THR A 85 3.39 2.88 1.03
CA THR A 85 4.50 2.40 0.18
C THR A 85 3.97 1.59 -1.00
N ALA A 86 3.01 0.70 -0.76
CA ALA A 86 2.38 -0.10 -1.81
C ALA A 86 1.63 0.77 -2.82
N THR A 87 0.83 1.74 -2.35
CA THR A 87 0.05 2.63 -3.22
C THR A 87 0.94 3.54 -4.05
N LYS A 88 1.98 4.13 -3.46
CA LYS A 88 2.98 4.94 -4.20
C LYS A 88 3.59 4.14 -5.33
N PHE A 89 3.92 2.89 -5.05
CA PHE A 89 4.54 2.01 -6.03
C PHE A 89 3.58 1.64 -7.17
N LEU A 90 2.34 1.27 -6.86
CA LEU A 90 1.33 0.97 -7.88
C LEU A 90 0.99 2.21 -8.73
N ALA A 91 0.88 3.39 -8.10
CA ALA A 91 0.70 4.67 -8.80
C ALA A 91 1.88 4.98 -9.74
N ALA A 92 3.12 4.74 -9.29
CA ALA A 92 4.31 4.89 -10.13
C ALA A 92 4.29 3.92 -11.33
N LEU A 93 3.63 2.77 -11.22
CA LEU A 93 3.41 1.86 -12.35
C LEU A 93 2.20 2.24 -13.22
N GLY A 94 1.52 3.35 -12.93
CA GLY A 94 0.44 3.90 -13.73
C GLY A 94 -0.99 3.57 -13.27
N ALA A 95 -1.15 2.95 -12.11
CA ALA A 95 -2.48 2.69 -11.56
C ALA A 95 -3.14 3.99 -11.08
N ASP A 96 -4.47 4.09 -11.23
CA ASP A 96 -5.27 5.14 -10.60
C ASP A 96 -5.59 4.71 -9.16
N VAL A 97 -4.92 5.34 -8.20
CA VAL A 97 -5.02 4.98 -6.79
C VAL A 97 -5.88 5.99 -6.03
N LEU A 98 -6.93 5.48 -5.37
CA LEU A 98 -7.76 6.20 -4.41
C LEU A 98 -7.52 5.66 -2.99
N ARG A 99 -6.90 6.46 -2.13
CA ARG A 99 -6.75 6.21 -0.70
C ARG A 99 -7.90 6.85 0.07
N ILE A 100 -8.52 6.11 0.99
CA ILE A 100 -9.65 6.60 1.78
C ILE A 100 -9.25 6.61 3.25
N ASP A 101 -9.26 7.79 3.85
CA ASP A 101 -8.90 8.01 5.25
C ASP A 101 -10.10 8.36 6.13
N PRO A 102 -10.11 7.90 7.40
CA PRO A 102 -11.07 8.39 8.38
C PRO A 102 -10.76 9.85 8.77
N PRO A 103 -11.75 10.76 8.84
CA PRO A 103 -11.53 12.18 9.14
C PRO A 103 -10.84 12.47 10.48
N ALA A 104 -11.04 11.60 11.47
CA ALA A 104 -10.53 11.78 12.81
C ALA A 104 -9.02 11.50 12.95
N LEU A 105 -8.36 10.97 11.92
CA LEU A 105 -6.96 10.57 11.99
C LEU A 105 -6.18 11.06 10.76
N PRO A 106 -5.91 12.37 10.65
CA PRO A 106 -5.13 12.91 9.54
C PRO A 106 -3.72 12.31 9.51
N GLU A 107 -3.16 12.18 8.29
CA GLU A 107 -1.79 11.75 8.11
C GLU A 107 -0.81 12.86 8.48
N LEU A 108 0.39 12.49 8.94
CA LEU A 108 1.45 13.47 9.19
C LEU A 108 1.93 14.06 7.86
N LEU A 109 2.10 15.38 7.79
CA LEU A 109 2.47 16.06 6.54
C LEU A 109 3.74 15.48 5.90
N GLY A 110 4.79 15.23 6.69
CA GLY A 110 6.04 14.67 6.16
C GLY A 110 5.86 13.29 5.53
N GLN A 111 4.93 12.51 6.07
CA GLN A 111 4.59 11.19 5.58
C GLN A 111 3.75 11.27 4.31
N HIS A 112 2.73 12.13 4.31
CA HIS A 112 1.94 12.45 3.11
C HIS A 112 2.83 12.86 1.93
N LEU A 113 3.80 13.76 2.16
CA LEU A 113 4.73 14.19 1.12
C LEU A 113 5.65 13.08 0.59
N ASP A 114 6.03 12.12 1.45
CA ASP A 114 6.88 11.00 1.04
C ASP A 114 6.09 9.91 0.32
N THR A 115 4.94 9.48 0.86
CA THR A 115 4.28 8.24 0.44
C THR A 115 3.05 8.42 -0.46
N ASP A 116 2.54 9.64 -0.67
CA ASP A 116 1.32 9.84 -1.48
C ASP A 116 1.58 10.40 -2.90
N SER A 117 2.84 10.39 -3.37
CA SER A 117 3.16 10.80 -4.75
C SER A 117 2.37 9.97 -5.79
N GLY A 118 1.53 10.63 -6.60
CA GLY A 118 0.67 9.99 -7.60
C GLY A 118 -0.57 9.30 -7.02
N VAL A 119 -0.84 9.47 -5.73
CA VAL A 119 -2.01 8.91 -5.05
C VAL A 119 -3.06 10.00 -4.87
N ARG A 120 -4.32 9.67 -5.16
CA ARG A 120 -5.48 10.50 -4.82
C ARG A 120 -6.03 10.07 -3.48
N CYS A 121 -6.47 11.03 -2.66
CA CYS A 121 -6.97 10.72 -1.33
C CYS A 121 -8.25 11.47 -1.04
N VAL A 122 -9.14 10.83 -0.30
CA VAL A 122 -10.40 11.41 0.19
C VAL A 122 -10.57 11.07 1.66
N SER A 123 -11.25 11.94 2.39
CA SER A 123 -11.57 11.71 3.79
C SER A 123 -13.05 11.36 3.97
N TRP A 124 -13.35 10.10 4.27
CA TRP A 124 -14.72 9.60 4.40
C TRP A 124 -14.95 9.00 5.77
N ASP A 125 -15.95 9.52 6.49
CA ASP A 125 -16.46 8.87 7.69
C ASP A 125 -17.37 7.70 7.30
N LEU A 126 -16.82 6.48 7.35
CA LEU A 126 -17.55 5.28 6.96
C LEU A 126 -18.66 4.87 7.95
N ALA A 127 -18.80 5.56 9.09
CA ALA A 127 -20.00 5.43 9.93
C ALA A 127 -21.22 6.12 9.30
N ASN A 128 -21.01 7.06 8.36
CA ASN A 128 -22.08 7.66 7.58
C ASN A 128 -22.51 6.69 6.46
N PRO A 129 -23.78 6.26 6.40
CA PRO A 129 -24.27 5.35 5.37
C PRO A 129 -23.99 5.82 3.94
N ALA A 130 -24.09 7.13 3.66
CA ALA A 130 -23.82 7.67 2.33
C ALA A 130 -22.34 7.49 1.93
N ARG A 131 -21.42 7.62 2.89
CA ARG A 131 -19.98 7.40 2.64
C ARG A 131 -19.63 5.91 2.57
N ALA A 132 -20.37 5.06 3.28
CA ALA A 132 -20.26 3.61 3.11
C ALA A 132 -20.76 3.15 1.72
N GLU A 133 -21.80 3.80 1.18
CA GLU A 133 -22.25 3.62 -0.21
C GLU A 133 -21.21 4.12 -1.21
N ASP A 134 -20.64 5.32 -1.01
CA ASP A 134 -19.54 5.84 -1.86
C ASP A 134 -18.35 4.86 -1.92
N LEU A 135 -18.00 4.23 -0.78
CA LEU A 135 -16.97 3.19 -0.73
C LEU A 135 -17.38 1.95 -1.51
N ALA A 136 -18.63 1.49 -1.37
CA ALA A 136 -19.09 0.33 -2.11
C ALA A 136 -19.04 0.55 -3.63
N ASP A 137 -19.43 1.73 -4.09
CA ASP A 137 -19.34 2.13 -5.50
C ASP A 137 -17.88 2.20 -5.98
N ALA A 138 -16.98 2.73 -5.13
CA ALA A 138 -15.55 2.73 -5.42
C ALA A 138 -14.99 1.30 -5.54
N LEU A 139 -15.40 0.38 -4.65
CA LEU A 139 -14.98 -1.01 -4.66
C LEU A 139 -15.52 -1.79 -5.87
N ASP A 140 -16.78 -1.59 -6.28
CA ASP A 140 -17.30 -2.24 -7.50
C ASP A 140 -16.61 -1.73 -8.78
N ALA A 141 -16.12 -0.50 -8.75
CA ALA A 141 -15.37 0.09 -9.84
C ALA A 141 -13.88 -0.27 -9.84
N ALA A 142 -13.33 -0.81 -8.75
CA ALA A 142 -11.90 -1.07 -8.58
C ALA A 142 -11.48 -2.45 -9.11
N ASP A 143 -10.17 -2.62 -9.30
CA ASP A 143 -9.54 -3.90 -9.63
C ASP A 143 -8.77 -4.46 -8.44
N VAL A 144 -8.22 -3.57 -7.60
CA VAL A 144 -7.42 -3.92 -6.43
C VAL A 144 -7.97 -3.22 -5.20
N LEU A 145 -8.06 -3.96 -4.09
CA LEU A 145 -8.26 -3.42 -2.76
C LEU A 145 -7.05 -3.73 -1.87
N LEU A 146 -6.51 -2.71 -1.23
CA LEU A 146 -5.50 -2.85 -0.18
C LEU A 146 -6.11 -2.55 1.19
N THR A 147 -5.92 -3.43 2.18
CA THR A 147 -6.35 -3.20 3.57
C THR A 147 -5.21 -3.44 4.55
N GLY A 148 -5.12 -2.64 5.61
CA GLY A 148 -4.00 -2.70 6.57
C GLY A 148 -4.42 -2.41 8.00
N TYR A 149 -5.46 -3.09 8.48
CA TYR A 149 -5.98 -2.96 9.84
C TYR A 149 -5.80 -4.25 10.63
N ARG A 150 -5.98 -4.18 11.96
CA ARG A 150 -6.03 -5.38 12.78
C ARG A 150 -7.11 -6.35 12.24
N PRO A 151 -6.91 -7.67 12.35
CA PRO A 151 -7.95 -8.63 12.02
C PRO A 151 -9.26 -8.28 12.74
N GLY A 152 -10.36 -8.31 11.99
CA GLY A 152 -11.70 -7.98 12.49
C GLY A 152 -12.03 -6.48 12.61
N SER A 153 -11.08 -5.56 12.41
CA SER A 153 -11.35 -4.12 12.56
C SER A 153 -12.32 -3.56 11.52
N LEU A 154 -12.48 -4.25 10.41
CA LEU A 154 -13.33 -3.88 9.28
C LEU A 154 -14.64 -4.70 9.26
N THR A 155 -14.85 -5.62 10.21
CA THR A 155 -16.03 -6.49 10.24
C THR A 155 -17.32 -5.71 10.38
N ASP A 156 -17.36 -4.71 11.27
CA ASP A 156 -18.56 -3.89 11.51
C ASP A 156 -18.92 -3.02 10.29
N LEU A 157 -17.96 -2.79 9.38
CA LEU A 157 -18.17 -2.09 8.11
C LEU A 157 -18.56 -3.06 6.97
N GLY A 158 -18.69 -4.36 7.24
CA GLY A 158 -18.95 -5.38 6.22
C GLY A 158 -17.77 -5.65 5.28
N LEU A 159 -16.56 -5.28 5.71
CA LEU A 159 -15.33 -5.31 4.92
C LEU A 159 -14.35 -6.38 5.44
N ALA A 160 -14.87 -7.43 6.08
CA ALA A 160 -14.10 -8.64 6.37
C ALA A 160 -13.73 -9.35 5.05
N ALA A 161 -12.57 -10.02 4.99
CA ALA A 161 -12.08 -10.65 3.76
C ALA A 161 -13.09 -11.62 3.12
N ALA A 162 -13.85 -12.38 3.93
CA ALA A 162 -14.94 -13.23 3.41
C ALA A 162 -16.05 -12.40 2.74
N SER A 163 -16.54 -11.36 3.42
CA SER A 163 -17.56 -10.45 2.89
C SER A 163 -17.12 -9.73 1.63
N ILE A 164 -15.84 -9.35 1.52
CA ILE A 164 -15.28 -8.74 0.32
C ILE A 164 -15.27 -9.73 -0.84
N ARG A 165 -14.84 -10.98 -0.63
CA ARG A 165 -14.88 -12.01 -1.67
C ARG A 165 -16.30 -12.30 -2.15
N ASP A 166 -17.28 -12.29 -1.25
CA ASP A 166 -18.68 -12.56 -1.60
C ASP A 166 -19.30 -11.38 -2.36
N ARG A 167 -19.05 -10.14 -1.91
CA ARG A 167 -19.67 -8.93 -2.48
C ARG A 167 -18.93 -8.38 -3.70
N PHE A 168 -17.60 -8.47 -3.70
CA PHE A 168 -16.73 -7.95 -4.74
C PHE A 168 -15.75 -9.04 -5.24
N PRO A 169 -16.28 -10.15 -5.80
CA PRO A 169 -15.48 -11.33 -6.17
C PRO A 169 -14.43 -11.07 -7.26
N HIS A 170 -14.53 -9.94 -7.97
CA HIS A 170 -13.61 -9.54 -9.04
C HIS A 170 -12.35 -8.84 -8.53
N LEU A 171 -12.29 -8.48 -7.25
CA LEU A 171 -11.16 -7.74 -6.68
C LEU A 171 -9.96 -8.65 -6.43
N VAL A 172 -8.79 -8.12 -6.73
CA VAL A 172 -7.54 -8.52 -6.08
C VAL A 172 -7.50 -7.85 -4.71
N HIS A 173 -7.71 -8.62 -3.64
CA HIS A 173 -7.68 -8.11 -2.27
C HIS A 173 -6.36 -8.47 -1.59
N VAL A 174 -5.54 -7.46 -1.26
CA VAL A 174 -4.30 -7.64 -0.51
C VAL A 174 -4.46 -7.12 0.91
N GLU A 175 -4.26 -8.02 1.88
CA GLU A 175 -4.40 -7.75 3.29
C GLU A 175 -3.02 -7.71 3.98
N LEU A 176 -2.75 -6.60 4.66
CA LEU A 176 -1.62 -6.44 5.56
C LEU A 176 -2.04 -6.59 7.02
N SER A 177 -1.25 -7.33 7.77
CA SER A 177 -1.37 -7.46 9.23
C SER A 177 0.00 -7.29 9.90
N ALA A 178 0.01 -6.99 11.21
CA ALA A 178 1.28 -6.95 11.95
C ALA A 178 1.80 -8.36 12.26
N TRP A 179 0.90 -9.26 12.63
CA TRP A 179 1.18 -10.61 13.10
C TRP A 179 0.49 -11.62 12.21
N GLU A 180 1.04 -12.83 12.16
CA GLU A 180 0.37 -13.94 11.49
C GLU A 180 -0.95 -14.28 12.17
N PRO A 181 -2.10 -14.32 11.46
CA PRO A 181 -3.40 -14.60 12.07
C PRO A 181 -3.47 -15.94 12.81
N SER A 182 -2.73 -16.95 12.32
CA SER A 182 -2.62 -18.27 12.95
C SER A 182 -1.61 -18.34 14.10
N GLY A 183 -0.80 -17.30 14.28
CA GLY A 183 0.23 -17.23 15.33
C GLY A 183 -0.31 -16.79 16.68
N PRO A 184 0.49 -16.92 17.76
CA PRO A 184 0.09 -16.57 19.13
C PRO A 184 -0.28 -15.09 19.30
N ARG A 185 0.21 -14.23 18.39
CA ARG A 185 -0.05 -12.79 18.38
C ARG A 185 -1.05 -12.35 17.30
N GLY A 186 -1.67 -13.28 16.56
CA GLY A 186 -2.50 -12.96 15.39
C GLY A 186 -3.64 -11.98 15.64
N GLY A 187 -4.24 -11.99 16.84
CA GLY A 187 -5.29 -11.05 17.23
C GLY A 187 -4.80 -9.71 17.82
N GLN A 188 -3.50 -9.50 17.95
CA GLN A 188 -2.94 -8.35 18.65
C GLN A 188 -2.72 -7.15 17.72
N ARG A 189 -2.63 -5.96 18.33
CA ARG A 189 -2.16 -4.76 17.63
C ARG A 189 -0.66 -4.87 17.38
N GLY A 190 -0.18 -4.25 16.32
CA GLY A 190 1.25 -4.16 16.05
C GLY A 190 1.59 -3.00 15.15
N PHE A 191 2.83 -2.58 15.27
CA PHE A 191 3.52 -1.63 14.42
C PHE A 191 4.91 -2.22 14.14
N ASP A 192 5.59 -1.75 13.11
CA ASP A 192 6.94 -2.18 12.75
C ASP A 192 7.85 -2.25 14.00
N SER A 193 7.91 -1.21 14.82
CA SER A 193 8.72 -1.19 16.05
C SER A 193 8.34 -2.28 17.08
N ILE A 194 7.05 -2.60 17.21
CA ILE A 194 6.56 -3.64 18.14
C ILE A 194 6.97 -5.01 17.61
N VAL A 195 6.85 -5.21 16.30
CA VAL A 195 7.28 -6.45 15.65
C VAL A 195 8.79 -6.61 15.78
N GLN A 196 9.58 -5.57 15.51
CA GLN A 196 11.03 -5.60 15.75
C GLN A 196 11.40 -6.00 17.19
N ALA A 197 10.67 -5.48 18.19
CA ALA A 197 10.89 -5.80 19.59
C ALA A 197 10.46 -7.21 19.99
N ALA A 198 9.48 -7.79 19.29
CA ALA A 198 9.00 -9.13 19.55
C ALA A 198 9.81 -10.20 18.82
N THR A 199 10.35 -9.91 17.63
CA THR A 199 11.04 -10.89 16.78
C THR A 199 12.54 -11.01 17.05
N GLY A 200 13.08 -10.20 17.97
CA GLY A 200 14.51 -10.19 18.31
C GLY A 200 15.36 -9.21 17.49
N ILE A 201 14.79 -8.52 16.50
CA ILE A 201 15.51 -7.48 15.75
C ILE A 201 16.01 -6.38 16.69
N ALA A 202 15.17 -5.92 17.62
CA ALA A 202 15.57 -4.89 18.58
C ALA A 202 16.70 -5.36 19.53
N HIS A 203 16.77 -6.67 19.78
CA HIS A 203 17.85 -7.26 20.57
C HIS A 203 19.17 -7.27 19.78
N HIS A 204 19.14 -7.67 18.50
CA HIS A 204 20.31 -7.64 17.60
C HIS A 204 20.88 -6.24 17.40
N TYR A 205 20.01 -5.24 17.34
CA TYR A 205 20.42 -3.83 17.21
C TYR A 205 20.70 -3.17 18.57
N GLY A 206 20.52 -3.90 19.67
CA GLY A 206 20.74 -3.39 21.02
C GLY A 206 22.21 -3.15 21.33
N ALA A 207 22.47 -2.11 22.10
CA ALA A 207 23.81 -1.70 22.52
C ALA A 207 23.82 -1.25 23.98
N ARG A 208 24.99 -1.27 24.61
CA ARG A 208 25.16 -0.66 25.93
C ARG A 208 25.29 0.86 25.79
N ASP A 209 24.56 1.60 26.63
CA ASP A 209 24.71 3.05 26.74
C ASP A 209 26.05 3.41 27.41
N GLU A 210 26.35 4.71 27.50
CA GLU A 210 27.57 5.23 28.13
C GLU A 210 27.76 4.80 29.60
N HIS A 211 26.68 4.38 30.27
CA HIS A 211 26.69 3.86 31.64
C HIS A 211 26.78 2.33 31.69
N GLY A 212 27.05 1.68 30.56
CA GLY A 212 27.11 0.24 30.44
C GLY A 212 25.76 -0.46 30.52
N ARG A 213 24.61 0.24 30.51
CA ARG A 213 23.28 -0.41 30.54
C ARG A 213 22.88 -0.82 29.14
N TRP A 214 22.49 -2.07 28.96
CA TRP A 214 22.01 -2.55 27.68
C TRP A 214 20.64 -1.94 27.33
N ARG A 215 20.47 -1.47 26.09
CA ARG A 215 19.23 -0.90 25.55
C ARG A 215 18.87 -1.55 24.22
N PRO A 216 17.58 -1.81 23.93
CA PRO A 216 17.15 -2.20 22.59
C PRO A 216 17.56 -1.16 21.56
N GLY A 217 17.90 -1.64 20.36
CA GLY A 217 18.01 -0.80 19.18
C GLY A 217 16.78 -0.93 18.30
N ALA A 218 16.86 -0.29 17.14
CA ALA A 218 15.92 -0.43 16.05
C ALA A 218 16.69 -0.46 14.73
N LEU A 219 16.06 -1.01 13.69
CA LEU A 219 16.52 -0.82 12.33
C LEU A 219 16.64 0.69 12.01
N PRO A 220 17.61 1.10 11.18
CA PRO A 220 17.82 2.51 10.85
C PRO A 220 16.66 3.13 10.06
N VAL A 221 15.73 2.29 9.57
CA VAL A 221 14.50 2.65 8.84
C VAL A 221 13.38 1.72 9.29
N GLN A 222 12.13 2.05 8.96
CA GLN A 222 10.97 1.15 9.13
C GLN A 222 10.99 0.07 8.04
N ALA A 223 11.99 -0.82 8.11
CA ALA A 223 12.29 -1.75 7.03
C ALA A 223 11.20 -2.81 6.88
N LEU A 224 10.51 -3.19 7.97
CA LEU A 224 9.43 -4.18 7.88
C LEU A 224 8.24 -3.55 7.15
N ASP A 225 7.88 -2.31 7.47
CA ASP A 225 6.80 -1.60 6.80
C ASP A 225 7.09 -1.40 5.31
N HIS A 226 8.24 -0.86 4.93
CA HIS A 226 8.56 -0.65 3.52
C HIS A 226 8.63 -1.97 2.74
N THR A 227 9.25 -3.00 3.32
CA THR A 227 9.37 -4.32 2.68
C THR A 227 8.00 -4.97 2.53
N ALA A 228 7.15 -4.91 3.56
CA ALA A 228 5.78 -5.41 3.49
C ALA A 228 4.96 -4.63 2.45
N GLY A 229 5.13 -3.31 2.36
CA GLY A 229 4.49 -2.47 1.34
C GLY A 229 4.86 -2.87 -0.08
N TYR A 230 6.14 -3.09 -0.37
CA TYR A 230 6.56 -3.64 -1.66
C TYR A 230 6.03 -5.07 -1.88
N GLY A 231 5.96 -5.88 -0.83
CA GLY A 231 5.34 -7.20 -0.86
C GLY A 231 3.85 -7.14 -1.24
N MET A 232 3.09 -6.18 -0.70
CA MET A 232 1.70 -5.96 -1.05
C MET A 232 1.53 -5.58 -2.52
N ALA A 233 2.35 -4.64 -3.01
CA ALA A 233 2.30 -4.23 -4.41
C ALA A 233 2.70 -5.38 -5.35
N ALA A 234 3.73 -6.15 -4.99
CA ALA A 234 4.14 -7.34 -5.74
C ALA A 234 3.04 -8.39 -5.79
N ALA A 235 2.35 -8.64 -4.67
CA ALA A 235 1.21 -9.57 -4.61
C ALA A 235 0.05 -9.11 -5.50
N ALA A 236 -0.27 -7.81 -5.47
CA ALA A 236 -1.28 -7.24 -6.36
C ALA A 236 -0.91 -7.44 -7.83
N CYS A 237 0.31 -7.06 -8.23
CA CYS A 237 0.81 -7.25 -9.59
C CYS A 237 0.82 -8.73 -10.02
N ALA A 238 1.20 -9.64 -9.12
CA ALA A 238 1.24 -11.08 -9.41
C ALA A 238 -0.16 -11.62 -9.72
N LEU A 239 -1.17 -11.28 -8.92
CA LEU A 239 -2.57 -11.69 -9.15
C LEU A 239 -3.15 -11.03 -10.41
N LEU A 240 -2.89 -9.74 -10.63
CA LEU A 240 -3.33 -9.08 -11.87
C LEU A 240 -2.71 -9.72 -13.12
N ALA A 241 -1.45 -10.14 -13.04
CA ALA A 241 -0.75 -10.79 -14.15
C ALA A 241 -1.28 -12.20 -14.47
N THR A 242 -1.92 -12.89 -13.52
CA THR A 242 -2.63 -14.15 -13.81
C THR A 242 -3.97 -13.91 -14.52
N GLY A 243 -4.43 -12.67 -14.60
CA GLY A 243 -5.74 -12.33 -15.16
C GLY A 243 -6.90 -12.77 -14.27
N THR A 244 -6.63 -13.08 -13.00
CA THR A 244 -7.64 -13.57 -12.06
C THR A 244 -7.67 -12.78 -10.76
N ALA A 245 -8.87 -12.62 -10.22
CA ALA A 245 -9.09 -12.07 -8.89
C ALA A 245 -8.44 -12.99 -7.85
N GLY A 246 -8.37 -12.54 -6.61
CA GLY A 246 -7.79 -13.37 -5.56
C GLY A 246 -7.56 -12.62 -4.28
N HIS A 247 -7.02 -13.34 -3.31
CA HIS A 247 -6.64 -12.80 -2.03
C HIS A 247 -5.15 -12.97 -1.82
N ALA A 248 -4.51 -11.99 -1.21
CA ALA A 248 -3.13 -12.09 -0.77
C ALA A 248 -2.98 -11.63 0.67
N ARG A 249 -2.08 -12.28 1.41
CA ARG A 249 -1.69 -11.87 2.77
C ARG A 249 -0.22 -11.52 2.84
N VAL A 250 0.05 -10.44 3.55
CA VAL A 250 1.39 -10.00 3.94
C VAL A 250 1.35 -9.68 5.43
N SER A 251 2.41 -10.02 6.16
CA SER A 251 2.56 -9.59 7.55
C SER A 251 3.93 -9.02 7.86
N LEU A 252 3.97 -8.10 8.81
CA LEU A 252 5.23 -7.57 9.33
C LEU A 252 6.05 -8.68 10.02
N GLU A 253 5.41 -9.62 10.70
CA GLU A 253 6.06 -10.77 11.33
C GLU A 253 6.74 -11.71 10.32
N ARG A 254 6.06 -12.07 9.21
CA ARG A 254 6.71 -12.85 8.14
C ARG A 254 7.80 -12.06 7.44
N THR A 255 7.63 -10.75 7.31
CA THR A 255 8.67 -9.86 6.77
C THR A 255 9.90 -9.83 7.67
N ALA A 256 9.71 -9.77 8.99
CA ALA A 256 10.80 -9.87 9.96
C ALA A 256 11.49 -11.23 9.90
N ARG A 257 10.73 -12.33 9.75
CA ARG A 257 11.29 -13.66 9.53
C ARG A 257 12.17 -13.72 8.29
N ALA A 258 11.65 -13.28 7.15
CA ALA A 258 12.38 -13.26 5.89
C ALA A 258 13.67 -12.43 5.99
N LEU A 259 13.61 -11.28 6.67
CA LEU A 259 14.78 -10.43 6.92
C LEU A 259 15.84 -11.14 7.78
N LEU A 260 15.43 -11.79 8.87
CA LEU A 260 16.35 -12.53 9.75
C LEU A 260 16.93 -13.77 9.06
N ASP A 261 16.13 -14.48 8.26
CA ASP A 261 16.55 -15.67 7.50
C ASP A 261 17.51 -15.32 6.36
N ALA A 262 17.40 -14.11 5.79
CA ALA A 262 18.34 -13.61 4.78
C ALA A 262 19.78 -13.43 5.33
N ARG A 263 19.98 -13.52 6.65
CA ARG A 263 21.29 -13.45 7.34
C ARG A 263 22.18 -12.32 6.82
N THR A 264 21.60 -11.16 6.54
CA THR A 264 22.36 -9.95 6.19
C THR A 264 23.07 -9.44 7.44
N LEU A 265 24.26 -10.00 7.68
CA LEU A 265 25.18 -9.53 8.72
C LEU A 265 25.59 -8.10 8.37
N ARG A 266 25.52 -7.19 9.35
CA ARG A 266 26.14 -5.87 9.23
C ARG A 266 27.56 -6.04 8.73
N THR A 267 27.86 -5.46 7.58
CA THR A 267 29.25 -5.32 7.16
C THR A 267 29.77 -3.98 7.66
N ALA A 268 31.07 -3.87 7.95
CA ALA A 268 31.68 -2.60 8.33
C ALA A 268 31.55 -1.51 7.24
N GLN A 269 31.06 -1.88 6.05
CA GLN A 269 30.83 -1.05 4.89
C GLN A 269 29.43 -0.42 4.83
N ASP A 270 28.53 -0.74 5.76
CA ASP A 270 27.16 -0.18 5.82
C ASP A 270 27.14 1.29 6.31
N ALA A 271 28.27 1.98 6.25
CA ALA A 271 28.42 3.38 6.61
C ALA A 271 27.71 4.28 5.57
N HIS A 272 26.67 4.98 6.03
CA HIS A 272 25.99 6.07 5.33
C HIS A 272 25.71 5.84 3.83
N LEU A 273 24.74 4.98 3.54
CA LEU A 273 24.10 4.99 2.22
C LEU A 273 23.38 6.33 2.04
N SER A 274 23.94 7.21 1.19
CA SER A 274 23.27 8.43 0.74
C SER A 274 22.51 8.09 -0.54
N PRO A 275 21.18 7.91 -0.50
CA PRO A 275 20.43 7.59 -1.71
C PRO A 275 20.53 8.75 -2.70
N ALA A 276 20.52 8.45 -4.00
CA ALA A 276 20.35 9.48 -5.00
C ALA A 276 18.96 10.12 -4.81
N THR A 277 18.91 11.44 -4.69
CA THR A 277 17.67 12.20 -4.57
C THR A 277 17.37 12.97 -5.85
N LEU A 278 16.09 13.27 -6.07
CA LEU A 278 15.62 14.20 -7.07
C LEU A 278 14.90 15.36 -6.37
N THR A 279 14.75 16.46 -7.10
CA THR A 279 13.97 17.62 -6.63
C THR A 279 12.81 17.90 -7.58
N ALA A 280 11.66 18.28 -7.02
CA ALA A 280 10.50 18.69 -7.80
C ALA A 280 9.74 19.83 -7.09
N PRO A 281 9.21 20.82 -7.84
CA PRO A 281 8.32 21.82 -7.29
C PRO A 281 6.95 21.20 -6.96
N THR A 282 6.41 21.55 -5.81
CA THR A 282 5.07 21.14 -5.34
C THR A 282 4.35 22.34 -4.72
N ASP A 283 3.05 22.19 -4.43
CA ASP A 283 2.29 23.20 -3.68
C ASP A 283 2.82 23.40 -2.24
N HIS A 284 3.67 22.50 -1.77
CA HIS A 284 4.37 22.57 -0.48
C HIS A 284 5.81 23.11 -0.60
N GLY A 285 6.20 23.59 -1.77
CA GLY A 285 7.55 24.08 -2.06
C GLY A 285 8.42 23.07 -2.82
N MET A 286 9.73 23.27 -2.80
CA MET A 286 10.67 22.35 -3.44
C MET A 286 10.83 21.10 -2.57
N LEU A 287 10.38 19.95 -3.07
CA LEU A 287 10.52 18.67 -2.40
C LEU A 287 11.80 17.98 -2.89
N GLU A 288 12.64 17.54 -1.95
CA GLU A 288 13.71 16.57 -2.21
C GLU A 288 13.20 15.17 -1.85
N TYR A 289 13.30 14.21 -2.77
CA TYR A 289 12.75 12.87 -2.57
C TYR A 289 13.61 11.78 -3.20
N VAL A 290 13.47 10.56 -2.68
CA VAL A 290 14.08 9.36 -3.28
C VAL A 290 13.20 8.88 -4.43
N PRO A 291 13.72 8.75 -5.66
CA PRO A 291 12.93 8.32 -6.79
C PRO A 291 12.47 6.87 -6.64
N SER A 292 11.39 6.49 -7.33
CA SER A 292 10.89 5.11 -7.34
C SER A 292 12.04 4.13 -7.67
N PRO A 293 12.17 3.01 -6.93
CA PRO A 293 13.26 2.05 -7.15
C PRO A 293 13.12 1.34 -8.50
N VAL A 294 11.92 1.32 -9.10
CA VAL A 294 11.65 0.64 -10.38
C VAL A 294 11.88 1.54 -11.57
N ARG A 295 12.30 0.91 -12.67
CA ARG A 295 12.33 1.47 -14.01
C ARG A 295 11.34 0.69 -14.89
N VAL A 296 10.50 1.41 -15.61
CA VAL A 296 9.62 0.89 -16.66
C VAL A 296 10.27 1.23 -18.00
N ASP A 297 10.59 0.22 -18.80
CA ASP A 297 11.27 0.38 -20.10
C ASP A 297 12.53 1.27 -20.02
N GLY A 298 13.29 1.12 -18.92
CA GLY A 298 14.52 1.88 -18.66
C GLY A 298 14.30 3.28 -18.05
N ALA A 299 13.08 3.82 -18.08
CA ALA A 299 12.73 5.12 -17.50
C ALA A 299 12.19 4.99 -16.07
N ARG A 300 12.48 5.98 -15.22
CA ARG A 300 11.80 6.05 -13.91
C ARG A 300 10.44 6.72 -14.08
N PRO A 301 9.39 6.20 -13.43
CA PRO A 301 8.13 6.92 -13.36
C PRO A 301 8.33 8.34 -12.82
N PRO A 302 7.65 9.34 -13.39
CA PRO A 302 7.74 10.71 -12.88
C PRO A 302 7.17 10.76 -11.46
N ALA A 303 7.77 11.57 -10.59
CA ALA A 303 7.10 11.94 -9.35
C ALA A 303 5.92 12.84 -9.68
N GLN A 304 4.81 12.61 -9.00
CA GLN A 304 3.61 13.42 -9.14
C GLN A 304 3.28 13.97 -7.76
N ALA A 305 2.86 15.23 -7.71
CA ALA A 305 2.39 15.79 -6.44
C ALA A 305 1.22 14.94 -5.90
N PRO A 306 1.13 14.72 -4.58
CA PRO A 306 -0.04 14.10 -3.99
C PRO A 306 -1.31 14.86 -4.35
N GLN A 307 -2.40 14.15 -4.61
CA GLN A 307 -3.68 14.73 -5.00
C GLN A 307 -4.75 14.39 -3.95
N CYS A 308 -4.53 14.79 -2.69
CA CYS A 308 -5.53 14.61 -1.64
C CYS A 308 -6.54 15.76 -1.67
N GLU A 309 -7.82 15.43 -1.85
CA GLU A 309 -8.93 16.34 -1.60
C GLU A 309 -9.35 16.19 -0.13
N HIS A 310 -8.87 17.10 0.72
CA HIS A 310 -9.45 17.24 2.05
C HIS A 310 -10.66 18.14 1.93
N ASP A 311 -11.87 17.58 2.08
CA ASP A 311 -13.12 18.33 2.21
C ASP A 311 -12.92 19.47 3.25
N GLY A 312 -12.66 20.68 2.76
CA GLY A 312 -12.70 21.92 3.55
C GLY A 312 -11.50 22.31 4.41
N VAL A 313 -10.41 21.53 4.49
CA VAL A 313 -9.20 21.97 5.26
C VAL A 313 -8.10 22.36 4.29
N ARG A 314 -8.11 23.62 3.85
CA ARG A 314 -6.86 24.26 3.40
C ARG A 314 -5.89 24.17 4.57
N GLY A 315 -4.79 23.42 4.41
CA GLY A 315 -3.65 23.55 5.31
C GLY A 315 -3.25 25.03 5.42
N PRO A 316 -2.71 25.48 6.56
CA PRO A 316 -2.37 26.89 6.73
C PRO A 316 -1.49 27.33 5.57
N ALA A 317 -1.92 28.38 4.87
CA ALA A 317 -1.13 29.01 3.82
C ALA A 317 0.27 29.27 4.38
N ALA A 318 1.29 28.82 3.66
CA ALA A 318 2.69 29.06 4.03
C ALA A 318 2.85 30.55 4.34
N PRO A 319 3.48 30.94 5.48
CA PRO A 319 3.67 32.34 5.78
C PRO A 319 4.48 32.97 4.64
N ALA A 320 3.95 34.07 4.10
CA ALA A 320 4.63 34.86 3.10
C ALA A 320 6.03 35.19 3.63
N ARG A 321 7.06 34.72 2.92
CA ARG A 321 8.44 35.09 3.22
C ARG A 321 8.57 36.60 3.00
N THR A 322 8.56 37.36 4.08
CA THR A 322 9.09 38.72 4.09
C THR A 322 10.61 38.64 4.05
N ALA A 323 11.19 39.43 3.14
CA ALA A 323 12.63 39.54 2.86
C ALA A 323 13.47 39.95 4.08
#